data_AF-A0A3D8L0S7-F1
#
_entry.id   AF-A0A3D8L0S7-F1
#
_cell.length_a   1.000
_cell.length_b   1.000
_cell.length_c   1.000
_cell.angle_alpha   90.00
_cell.angle_beta   90.00
_cell.angle_gamma   90.00
#
_symmetry.space_group_name_H-M   'P 1'
#
loop_
_entity.id
_entity.type
_entity.pdbx_description
1 polymer ?
#
loop_
_entity_poly.entity_id
_entity_poly.type
_entity_poly.pdbx_seq_one_letter_code
_entity_poly.pdbx_strand_id
1 'polypeptide(L)'
;MLSIETISSLKALLKKYKFSNEEWEKRGLNPSSTELSIYLDSALNSCLESLIHVIEKSSSEKSIKRALKAGIQSIDKSALDTEEKEFVADYFYQISQTVGVDFKNELNSWLYGSFLTTLMKLKEMVNPERIVETLSQDCTKCETPLETFILKKEEGIPDYEWEIVQCNNCGEYNLLEKGPNIKMSRKGNYEYVEHIRKDEFTFEQAKTRLEQIRYFRKK
;
A
#
# COMPACT_ATOMS: atom_id res chain seq x y z
N MET A 1 0.49 34.17 -2.50
CA MET A 1 -0.26 34.24 -3.77
C MET A 1 0.02 32.93 -4.48
N LEU A 2 -0.96 32.04 -4.65
CA LEU A 2 -0.71 30.81 -5.40
C LEU A 2 -0.41 31.18 -6.85
N SER A 3 0.62 30.57 -7.42
CA SER A 3 1.21 31.02 -8.67
C SER A 3 0.41 30.54 -9.88
N ILE A 4 0.63 31.18 -11.03
CA ILE A 4 0.19 30.67 -12.34
C ILE A 4 0.61 29.20 -12.53
N GLU A 5 1.74 28.81 -11.93
CA GLU A 5 2.26 27.44 -11.96
C GLU A 5 1.31 26.47 -11.22
N THR A 6 0.76 26.83 -10.04
CA THR A 6 -0.25 26.02 -9.36
C THR A 6 -1.45 25.75 -10.27
N ILE A 7 -2.02 26.78 -10.89
CA ILE A 7 -3.16 26.62 -11.81
C ILE A 7 -2.76 25.74 -13.01
N SER A 8 -1.55 25.93 -13.55
CA SER A 8 -1.02 25.12 -14.64
C SER A 8 -0.92 23.64 -14.26
N SER A 9 -0.40 23.33 -13.07
CA SER A 9 -0.31 21.97 -12.54
C SER A 9 -1.68 21.32 -12.36
N LEU A 10 -2.66 22.06 -11.82
CA LEU A 10 -4.03 21.55 -11.68
C LEU A 10 -4.68 21.30 -13.05
N LYS A 11 -4.47 22.18 -14.04
CA LYS A 11 -4.95 22.00 -15.42
C LYS A 11 -4.28 20.81 -16.11
N ALA A 12 -3.00 20.55 -15.83
CA ALA A 12 -2.31 19.36 -16.33
C ALA A 12 -2.92 18.08 -15.73
N LEU A 13 -3.19 18.09 -14.42
CA LEU A 13 -3.81 16.97 -13.73
C LEU A 13 -5.25 16.71 -14.21
N LEU A 14 -6.00 17.76 -14.55
CA LEU A 14 -7.34 17.68 -15.11
C LEU A 14 -7.37 16.94 -16.46
N LYS A 15 -6.32 17.06 -17.28
CA LYS A 15 -6.21 16.40 -18.59
C LYS A 15 -5.85 14.91 -18.52
N LYS A 16 -5.36 14.44 -17.37
CA LYS A 16 -4.96 13.04 -17.18
C LYS A 16 -6.19 12.20 -16.85
N TYR A 17 -6.32 11.00 -17.41
CA TYR A 17 -7.26 10.00 -16.87
C TYR A 17 -6.60 9.32 -15.67
N LYS A 18 -7.08 9.64 -14.47
CA LYS A 18 -6.35 9.42 -13.20
C LYS A 18 -6.53 8.04 -12.62
N PHE A 19 -7.62 7.38 -12.96
CA PHE A 19 -7.97 6.03 -12.50
C PHE A 19 -7.92 5.03 -13.66
N SER A 20 -7.02 5.21 -14.62
CA SER A 20 -6.80 4.24 -15.69
C SER A 20 -6.14 2.96 -15.16
N ASN A 21 -6.33 1.83 -15.83
CA ASN A 21 -5.67 0.57 -15.46
C ASN A 21 -4.14 0.74 -15.34
N GLU A 22 -3.53 1.51 -16.25
CA GLU A 22 -2.10 1.81 -16.20
C GLU A 22 -1.68 2.54 -14.90
N GLU A 23 -2.53 3.43 -14.39
CA GLU A 23 -2.26 4.15 -13.14
C GLU A 23 -2.45 3.27 -11.89
N TRP A 24 -3.36 2.30 -11.94
CA TRP A 24 -3.51 1.24 -10.93
C TRP A 24 -2.28 0.31 -10.94
N GLU A 25 -1.86 -0.14 -12.12
CA GLU A 25 -0.71 -1.03 -12.31
C GLU A 25 0.61 -0.38 -11.85
N LYS A 26 0.81 0.91 -12.12
CA LYS A 26 1.97 1.68 -11.60
C LYS A 26 2.07 1.66 -10.07
N ARG A 27 0.95 1.42 -9.39
CA ARG A 27 0.85 1.33 -7.93
C ARG A 27 0.90 -0.11 -7.42
N GLY A 28 0.95 -1.10 -8.32
CA GLY A 28 0.88 -2.52 -7.98
C GLY A 28 -0.50 -2.94 -7.46
N LEU A 29 -1.55 -2.21 -7.82
CA LEU A 29 -2.93 -2.44 -7.40
C LEU A 29 -3.75 -3.03 -8.55
N ASN A 30 -4.84 -3.73 -8.22
CA ASN A 30 -5.76 -4.21 -9.23
C ASN A 30 -6.66 -3.05 -9.70
N PRO A 31 -6.90 -2.89 -11.02
CA PRO A 31 -7.84 -1.88 -11.48
C PRO A 31 -9.26 -2.13 -10.95
N SER A 32 -9.90 -1.07 -10.47
CA SER A 32 -11.33 -1.07 -10.19
C SER A 32 -12.17 -1.25 -11.46
N SER A 33 -13.47 -1.45 -11.30
CA SER A 33 -14.38 -1.47 -12.44
C SER A 33 -14.30 -0.18 -13.25
N THR A 34 -14.60 -0.28 -14.55
CA THR A 34 -14.63 0.87 -15.46
C THR A 34 -15.59 1.95 -14.96
N GLU A 35 -16.77 1.55 -14.47
CA GLU A 35 -17.79 2.46 -13.97
C GLU A 35 -17.28 3.25 -12.76
N LEU A 36 -16.62 2.57 -11.81
CA LEU A 36 -16.08 3.22 -10.63
C LEU A 36 -14.91 4.14 -10.97
N SER A 37 -14.03 3.71 -11.87
CA SER A 37 -12.91 4.51 -12.34
C SER A 37 -13.36 5.80 -13.04
N ILE A 38 -14.44 5.74 -13.84
CA ILE A 38 -15.08 6.92 -14.44
C ILE A 38 -15.68 7.83 -13.36
N TYR A 39 -16.39 7.26 -12.38
CA TYR A 39 -16.97 8.02 -11.27
C TYR A 39 -15.89 8.78 -10.48
N LEU A 40 -14.80 8.10 -10.10
CA LEU A 40 -13.71 8.70 -9.33
C LEU A 40 -12.97 9.78 -10.12
N ASP A 41 -12.69 9.55 -11.42
CA ASP A 41 -12.05 10.57 -12.26
C ASP A 41 -12.93 11.83 -12.38
N SER A 42 -14.24 11.65 -12.59
CA SER A 42 -15.21 12.73 -12.66
C SER A 42 -15.31 13.53 -11.36
N ALA A 43 -15.35 12.84 -10.21
CA ALA A 43 -15.37 13.47 -8.90
C ALA A 43 -14.10 14.30 -8.65
N LEU A 44 -12.93 13.75 -9.01
CA LEU A 44 -11.66 14.45 -8.86
C LEU A 44 -11.55 15.64 -9.81
N ASN A 45 -12.02 15.51 -11.05
CA ASN A 45 -12.07 16.60 -12.03
C ASN A 45 -12.95 17.75 -11.53
N SER A 46 -14.11 17.44 -10.96
CA SER A 46 -15.01 18.43 -10.36
C SER A 46 -14.33 19.19 -9.20
N CYS A 47 -13.53 18.49 -8.38
CA CYS A 47 -12.74 19.11 -7.33
C CYS A 47 -11.65 20.04 -7.91
N LEU A 48 -10.92 19.60 -8.93
CA LEU A 48 -9.88 20.39 -9.59
C LEU A 48 -10.43 21.67 -10.21
N GLU A 49 -11.58 21.59 -10.89
CA GLU A 49 -12.27 22.75 -11.45
C GLU A 49 -12.68 23.75 -10.35
N SER A 50 -13.23 23.24 -9.25
CA SER A 50 -13.58 24.08 -8.09
C SER A 50 -12.35 24.78 -7.49
N LEU A 51 -11.23 24.07 -7.36
CA LEU A 51 -9.98 24.63 -6.85
C LEU A 51 -9.42 25.71 -7.78
N ILE A 52 -9.37 25.45 -9.09
CA ILE A 52 -8.94 26.44 -10.08
C ILE A 52 -9.80 27.70 -9.97
N HIS A 53 -11.13 27.54 -9.92
CA HIS A 53 -12.05 28.65 -9.78
C HIS A 53 -11.83 29.47 -8.50
N VAL A 54 -11.63 28.78 -7.38
CA VAL A 54 -11.36 29.43 -6.09
C VAL A 54 -10.03 30.17 -6.15
N ILE A 55 -8.97 29.57 -6.68
CA ILE A 55 -7.64 30.19 -6.76
C ILE A 55 -7.66 31.43 -7.66
N GLU A 56 -8.37 31.36 -8.80
CA GLU A 56 -8.54 32.47 -9.74
C GLU A 56 -9.32 33.66 -9.14
N LYS A 57 -10.32 33.40 -8.27
CA LYS A 57 -11.14 34.45 -7.65
C LYS A 57 -10.66 34.94 -6.29
N SER A 58 -10.04 34.08 -5.49
CA SER A 58 -9.57 34.39 -4.13
C SER A 58 -8.51 33.39 -3.65
N SER A 59 -7.31 33.83 -3.32
CA SER A 59 -6.23 32.92 -2.92
C SER A 59 -6.13 32.69 -1.41
N SER A 60 -7.24 32.76 -0.65
CA SER A 60 -7.17 32.49 0.79
C SER A 60 -7.05 30.99 1.04
N GLU A 61 -6.06 30.59 1.83
CA GLU A 61 -5.83 29.19 2.23
C GLU A 61 -7.11 28.52 2.75
N LYS A 62 -7.91 29.27 3.53
CA LYS A 62 -9.19 28.82 4.07
C LYS A 62 -10.21 28.47 2.98
N SER A 63 -10.27 29.27 1.91
CA SER A 63 -11.18 29.00 0.78
C SER A 63 -10.75 27.76 0.01
N ILE A 64 -9.45 27.62 -0.24
CA ILE A 64 -8.87 26.47 -0.95
C ILE A 64 -9.07 25.19 -0.15
N LYS A 65 -8.76 25.23 1.15
CA LYS A 65 -8.97 24.10 2.07
C LYS A 65 -10.44 23.68 2.14
N ARG A 66 -11.37 24.64 2.10
CA ARG A 66 -12.81 24.36 2.05
C ARG A 66 -13.20 23.67 0.74
N ALA A 67 -12.69 24.13 -0.40
CA ALA A 67 -12.97 23.50 -1.70
C ALA A 67 -12.42 22.07 -1.76
N LEU A 68 -11.20 21.85 -1.26
CA LEU A 68 -10.59 20.53 -1.18
C LEU A 68 -11.40 19.58 -0.26
N LYS A 69 -11.86 20.10 0.88
CA LYS A 69 -12.74 19.35 1.80
C LYS A 69 -14.08 18.99 1.15
N ALA A 70 -14.70 19.90 0.42
CA ALA A 70 -15.93 19.61 -0.30
C ALA A 70 -15.73 18.51 -1.35
N GLY A 71 -14.61 18.55 -2.08
CA GLY A 71 -14.28 17.54 -3.10
C GLY A 71 -14.07 16.14 -2.54
N ILE A 72 -13.35 15.98 -1.43
CA ILE A 72 -13.16 14.63 -0.87
C ILE A 72 -14.45 14.10 -0.24
N GLN A 73 -15.29 14.98 0.30
CA GLN A 73 -16.58 14.62 0.90
C GLN A 73 -17.66 14.29 -0.12
N SER A 74 -17.51 14.67 -1.40
CA SER A 74 -18.45 14.28 -2.46
C SER A 74 -18.27 12.84 -2.94
N ILE A 75 -17.17 12.20 -2.56
CA ILE A 75 -16.90 10.79 -2.88
C ILE A 75 -17.56 9.92 -1.81
N ASP A 76 -18.43 9.00 -2.24
CA ASP A 76 -19.04 8.03 -1.33
C ASP A 76 -18.00 6.99 -0.89
N LYS A 77 -17.40 7.26 0.27
CA LYS A 77 -16.41 6.38 0.90
C LYS A 77 -16.95 4.96 1.14
N SER A 78 -18.25 4.79 1.36
CA SER A 78 -18.82 3.48 1.69
C SER A 78 -18.87 2.54 0.48
N ALA A 79 -18.86 3.11 -0.73
CA ALA A 79 -18.82 2.38 -1.99
C ALA A 79 -17.42 1.92 -2.41
N LEU A 80 -16.38 2.33 -1.66
CA LEU A 80 -14.99 2.03 -1.99
C LEU A 80 -14.43 0.90 -1.12
N ASP A 81 -13.54 0.10 -1.67
CA ASP A 81 -12.74 -0.85 -0.90
C ASP A 81 -11.57 -0.15 -0.17
N THR A 82 -10.49 -0.86 0.18
CA THR A 82 -9.32 -0.23 0.82
C THR A 82 -8.38 0.40 -0.21
N GLU A 83 -8.11 -0.29 -1.31
CA GLU A 83 -7.18 0.15 -2.36
C GLU A 83 -7.71 1.42 -3.04
N GLU A 84 -9.02 1.47 -3.31
CA GLU A 84 -9.72 2.62 -3.88
C GLU A 84 -9.68 3.85 -2.99
N LYS A 85 -9.90 3.66 -1.68
CA LYS A 85 -9.82 4.77 -0.71
C LYS A 85 -8.42 5.35 -0.66
N GLU A 86 -7.41 4.49 -0.61
CA GLU A 86 -6.01 4.91 -0.56
C GLU A 86 -5.62 5.66 -1.84
N PHE A 87 -6.00 5.15 -3.01
CA PHE A 87 -5.72 5.82 -4.28
C PHE A 87 -6.39 7.20 -4.39
N VAL A 88 -7.65 7.33 -3.95
CA VAL A 88 -8.30 8.64 -3.86
C VAL A 88 -7.53 9.58 -2.92
N ALA A 89 -7.16 9.11 -1.74
CA ALA A 89 -6.46 9.94 -0.76
C ALA A 89 -5.08 10.39 -1.24
N ASP A 90 -4.35 9.57 -1.99
CA ASP A 90 -3.09 9.95 -2.61
C ASP A 90 -3.24 11.14 -3.55
N TYR A 91 -4.28 11.13 -4.39
CA TYR A 91 -4.56 12.27 -5.27
C TYR A 91 -4.89 13.52 -4.48
N PHE A 92 -5.75 13.43 -3.46
CA PHE A 92 -6.06 14.58 -2.62
C PHE A 92 -4.85 15.08 -1.83
N TYR A 93 -3.93 14.19 -1.43
CA TYR A 93 -2.66 14.59 -0.83
C TYR A 93 -1.78 15.33 -1.83
N GLN A 94 -1.58 14.79 -3.04
CA GLN A 94 -0.84 15.45 -4.11
C GLN A 94 -1.42 16.84 -4.44
N ILE A 95 -2.74 16.94 -4.54
CA ILE A 95 -3.43 18.21 -4.79
C ILE A 95 -3.18 19.18 -3.62
N SER A 96 -3.29 18.73 -2.36
CA SER A 96 -3.02 19.57 -1.18
C SER A 96 -1.61 20.16 -1.20
N GLN A 97 -0.61 19.38 -1.60
CA GLN A 97 0.78 19.84 -1.74
C GLN A 97 0.90 20.86 -2.88
N THR A 98 0.24 20.60 -4.01
CA THR A 98 0.23 21.49 -5.18
C THR A 98 -0.36 22.86 -4.86
N VAL A 99 -1.43 22.90 -4.04
CA VAL A 99 -2.09 24.14 -3.61
C VAL A 99 -1.56 24.70 -2.28
N GLY A 100 -0.51 24.10 -1.72
CA GLY A 100 0.16 24.59 -0.50
C GLY A 100 -0.71 24.62 0.75
N VAL A 101 -1.61 23.65 0.93
CA VAL A 101 -2.52 23.56 2.08
C VAL A 101 -2.21 22.33 2.92
N ASP A 102 -2.10 22.49 4.24
CA ASP A 102 -2.07 21.33 5.14
C ASP A 102 -3.46 20.68 5.23
N PHE A 103 -3.56 19.46 4.71
CA PHE A 103 -4.79 18.69 4.60
C PHE A 103 -4.68 17.30 5.22
N LYS A 104 -3.62 17.03 5.98
CA LYS A 104 -3.33 15.69 6.53
C LYS A 104 -4.42 15.20 7.49
N ASN A 105 -4.91 16.09 8.36
CA ASN A 105 -5.92 15.73 9.34
C ASN A 105 -7.27 15.43 8.68
N GLU A 106 -7.65 16.21 7.66
CA GLU A 106 -8.86 15.97 6.88
C GLU A 106 -8.79 14.66 6.10
N LEU A 107 -7.64 14.37 5.48
CA LEU A 107 -7.39 13.12 4.77
C LEU A 107 -7.43 11.91 5.71
N ASN A 108 -6.74 11.97 6.83
CA ASN A 108 -6.74 10.90 7.83
C ASN A 108 -8.14 10.65 8.37
N SER A 109 -8.88 11.74 8.67
CA SER A 109 -10.27 11.63 9.11
C SER A 109 -11.17 11.02 8.04
N TRP A 110 -10.97 11.36 6.76
CA TRP A 110 -11.74 10.79 5.67
C TRP A 110 -11.38 9.32 5.46
N LEU A 111 -10.10 8.95 5.38
CA LEU A 111 -9.64 7.57 5.18
C LEU A 111 -10.02 6.64 6.34
N TYR A 112 -9.70 7.04 7.57
CA TYR A 112 -9.69 6.14 8.72
C TYR A 112 -10.77 6.46 9.76
N GLY A 113 -11.45 7.59 9.64
CA GLY A 113 -12.31 8.09 10.72
C GLY A 113 -11.48 8.61 11.89
N SER A 114 -12.04 8.58 13.10
CA SER A 114 -11.39 9.07 14.32
C SER A 114 -10.44 8.07 14.99
N PHE A 115 -10.20 6.88 14.40
CA PHE A 115 -9.38 5.81 15.02
C PHE A 115 -7.97 5.72 14.40
N LEU A 116 -6.97 5.75 15.28
CA LEU A 116 -5.60 6.22 15.06
C LEU A 116 -4.58 5.07 14.94
N THR A 117 -4.90 3.98 14.22
CA THR A 117 -4.02 2.77 14.18
C THR A 117 -3.20 2.60 12.90
N THR A 118 -3.40 3.41 11.85
CA THR A 118 -2.87 3.10 10.49
C THR A 118 -1.81 4.07 9.96
N LEU A 119 -1.18 4.89 10.83
CA LEU A 119 -0.06 5.76 10.40
C LEU A 119 1.16 4.95 9.90
N MET A 120 1.22 3.64 10.18
CA MET A 120 2.33 2.77 9.77
C MET A 120 2.36 2.46 8.27
N LYS A 121 1.23 2.49 7.54
CA LYS A 121 1.18 2.08 6.12
C LYS A 121 1.54 3.19 5.11
N LEU A 122 1.30 4.46 5.46
CA LEU A 122 1.57 5.60 4.58
C LEU A 122 3.08 5.82 4.29
N LYS A 123 3.97 5.29 5.12
CA LYS A 123 5.42 5.34 4.86
C LYS A 123 5.87 4.36 3.76
N GLU A 124 5.11 3.31 3.50
CA GLU A 124 5.47 2.23 2.57
C GLU A 124 5.13 2.59 1.11
N MET A 125 4.18 3.49 0.86
CA MET A 125 3.71 3.83 -0.51
C MET A 125 4.32 5.08 -1.15
N VAL A 126 4.97 5.97 -0.39
CA VAL A 126 5.68 7.14 -0.97
C VAL A 126 6.99 6.74 -1.66
N ASN A 127 7.41 5.49 -1.50
CA ASN A 127 8.58 4.93 -2.12
C ASN A 127 8.21 3.52 -2.61
N PRO A 128 7.84 3.31 -3.90
CA PRO A 128 7.51 1.98 -4.39
C PRO A 128 8.67 1.06 -4.04
N GLU A 129 8.43 0.11 -3.13
CA GLU A 129 9.51 -0.66 -2.53
C GLU A 129 10.23 -1.44 -3.62
N ARG A 130 11.45 -1.01 -3.95
CA ARG A 130 12.25 -1.67 -4.97
C ARG A 130 12.60 -3.06 -4.48
N ILE A 131 12.00 -4.07 -5.10
CA ILE A 131 12.39 -5.47 -4.88
C ILE A 131 13.83 -5.63 -5.38
N VAL A 132 14.74 -5.92 -4.47
CA VAL A 132 16.17 -6.15 -4.73
C VAL A 132 16.39 -7.59 -5.19
N GLU A 133 15.62 -8.53 -4.63
CA GLU A 133 15.71 -9.96 -4.93
C GLU A 133 14.38 -10.63 -4.54
N THR A 134 14.00 -11.67 -5.26
CA THR A 134 12.91 -12.58 -4.85
C THR A 134 13.52 -13.92 -4.49
N LEU A 135 13.35 -14.36 -3.24
CA LEU A 135 13.63 -15.73 -2.84
C LEU A 135 12.39 -16.58 -3.12
N SER A 136 12.58 -17.79 -3.63
CA SER A 136 11.49 -18.72 -3.94
C SER A 136 11.85 -20.12 -3.47
N GLN A 137 10.92 -20.75 -2.75
CA GLN A 137 10.99 -22.16 -2.36
C GLN A 137 9.66 -22.83 -2.65
N ASP A 138 9.67 -24.01 -3.25
CA ASP A 138 8.42 -24.71 -3.57
C ASP A 138 7.71 -25.20 -2.31
N CYS A 139 6.40 -25.04 -2.28
CA CYS A 139 5.56 -25.67 -1.26
C CYS A 139 5.72 -27.19 -1.33
N THR A 140 6.03 -27.83 -0.19
CA THR A 140 6.32 -29.26 -0.12
C THR A 140 5.14 -30.19 -0.45
N LYS A 141 3.95 -29.63 -0.71
CA LYS A 141 2.74 -30.38 -1.05
C LYS A 141 2.18 -30.06 -2.43
N CYS A 142 2.08 -28.78 -2.79
CA CYS A 142 1.43 -28.36 -4.05
C CYS A 142 2.39 -27.72 -5.04
N GLU A 143 3.68 -27.65 -4.73
CA GLU A 143 4.75 -27.14 -5.61
C GLU A 143 4.55 -25.66 -6.04
N THR A 144 3.56 -24.96 -5.47
CA THR A 144 3.41 -23.53 -5.68
C THR A 144 4.62 -22.81 -5.10
N PRO A 145 5.31 -21.94 -5.86
CA PRO A 145 6.49 -21.23 -5.38
C PRO A 145 6.09 -20.29 -4.26
N LEU A 146 6.72 -20.43 -3.09
CA LEU A 146 6.51 -19.57 -1.93
C LEU A 146 7.51 -18.41 -2.01
N GLU A 147 7.02 -17.23 -2.39
CA GLU A 147 7.87 -16.08 -2.71
C GLU A 147 8.09 -15.16 -1.50
N THR A 148 9.34 -14.74 -1.32
CA THR A 148 9.74 -13.70 -0.37
C THR A 148 10.43 -12.58 -1.14
N PHE A 149 9.88 -11.36 -1.06
CA PHE A 149 10.44 -10.20 -1.73
C PHE A 149 11.41 -9.48 -0.80
N ILE A 150 12.69 -9.46 -1.13
CA ILE A 150 13.73 -8.74 -0.39
C ILE A 150 13.74 -7.29 -0.86
N LEU A 151 13.51 -6.38 0.09
CA LEU A 151 13.38 -4.95 -0.18
C LEU A 151 14.67 -4.19 0.13
N LYS A 152 15.47 -4.73 1.06
CA LYS A 152 16.78 -4.16 1.42
C LYS A 152 17.72 -5.24 1.94
N LYS A 153 18.94 -5.26 1.40
CA LYS A 153 20.08 -6.01 1.95
C LYS A 153 21.01 -5.10 2.73
N GLU A 154 21.66 -5.65 3.76
CA GLU A 154 22.71 -4.97 4.53
C GLU A 154 23.73 -6.02 4.99
N GLU A 155 25.00 -5.79 4.65
CA GLU A 155 26.08 -6.71 5.01
C GLU A 155 26.26 -6.79 6.53
N GLY A 156 26.56 -7.98 7.02
CA GLY A 156 26.84 -8.23 8.44
C GLY A 156 25.60 -8.54 9.28
N ILE A 157 24.40 -8.51 8.70
CA ILE A 157 23.22 -9.10 9.34
C ILE A 157 23.34 -10.63 9.22
N PRO A 158 23.51 -11.37 10.33
CA PRO A 158 23.58 -12.82 10.25
C PRO A 158 22.18 -13.43 10.05
N ASP A 159 22.19 -14.70 9.70
CA ASP A 159 20.98 -15.48 9.51
C ASP A 159 20.47 -16.00 10.87
N TYR A 160 19.43 -15.36 11.40
CA TYR A 160 18.97 -15.59 12.77
C TYR A 160 17.85 -16.62 12.91
N GLU A 161 17.10 -16.93 11.86
CA GLU A 161 15.86 -17.68 12.02
C GLU A 161 15.48 -18.57 10.83
N TRP A 162 14.83 -19.69 11.14
CA TRP A 162 13.96 -20.39 10.19
C TRP A 162 12.52 -19.93 10.40
N GLU A 163 11.73 -19.96 9.34
CA GLU A 163 10.35 -19.49 9.39
C GLU A 163 9.40 -20.62 9.04
N ILE A 164 8.45 -20.92 9.93
CA ILE A 164 7.32 -21.77 9.59
C ILE A 164 6.23 -20.90 8.99
N VAL A 165 5.81 -21.24 7.78
CA VAL A 165 4.80 -20.51 7.01
C VAL A 165 3.68 -21.44 6.57
N GLN A 166 2.51 -20.89 6.28
CA GLN A 166 1.38 -21.60 5.70
C GLN A 166 1.17 -21.16 4.26
N CYS A 167 1.18 -22.12 3.32
CA CYS A 167 0.93 -21.85 1.91
C CYS A 167 -0.50 -21.35 1.69
N ASN A 168 -0.67 -20.22 1.00
CA ASN A 168 -2.00 -19.66 0.73
C ASN A 168 -2.80 -20.51 -0.27
N ASN A 169 -2.12 -21.28 -1.12
CA ASN A 169 -2.78 -22.11 -2.13
C ASN A 169 -3.39 -23.39 -1.55
N CYS A 170 -2.63 -24.14 -0.74
CA CYS A 170 -3.07 -25.47 -0.26
C CYS A 170 -3.16 -25.61 1.27
N GLY A 171 -2.82 -24.55 2.02
CA GLY A 171 -2.82 -24.54 3.48
C GLY A 171 -1.69 -25.35 4.13
N GLU A 172 -0.78 -25.93 3.35
CA GLU A 172 0.35 -26.73 3.86
C GLU A 172 1.35 -25.85 4.62
N TYR A 173 1.84 -26.37 5.74
CA TYR A 173 2.91 -25.71 6.49
C TYR A 173 4.27 -26.03 5.88
N ASN A 174 5.15 -25.05 5.78
CA ASN A 174 6.48 -25.17 5.18
C ASN A 174 7.52 -24.52 6.10
N LEU A 175 8.77 -24.96 6.02
CA LEU A 175 9.90 -24.30 6.67
C LEU A 175 10.70 -23.55 5.60
N LEU A 176 10.82 -22.23 5.75
CA LEU A 176 11.59 -21.36 4.87
C LEU A 176 12.89 -20.91 5.55
N GLU A 177 13.89 -20.67 4.72
CA GLU A 177 15.17 -20.07 5.10
C GLU A 177 15.48 -18.91 4.15
N LYS A 178 15.70 -17.72 4.73
CA LYS A 178 15.97 -16.51 3.96
C LYS A 178 17.46 -16.27 3.72
N GLY A 179 18.32 -16.79 4.61
CA GLY A 179 19.75 -16.56 4.57
C GLY A 179 20.17 -15.20 5.18
N PRO A 180 21.49 -14.92 5.20
CA PRO A 180 22.03 -13.71 5.83
C PRO A 180 21.83 -12.45 4.97
N ASN A 181 22.18 -11.31 5.56
CA ASN A 181 22.22 -9.98 4.93
C ASN A 181 20.85 -9.39 4.55
N ILE A 182 19.75 -9.86 5.15
CA ILE A 182 18.40 -9.37 4.88
C ILE A 182 17.99 -8.38 5.97
N LYS A 183 17.84 -7.11 5.58
CA LYS A 183 17.39 -6.05 6.49
C LYS A 183 15.89 -5.85 6.46
N MET A 184 15.28 -6.05 5.29
CA MET A 184 13.86 -5.81 5.08
C MET A 184 13.31 -6.72 3.98
N SER A 185 12.19 -7.37 4.26
CA SER A 185 11.53 -8.31 3.35
C SER A 185 10.01 -8.28 3.51
N ARG A 186 9.28 -8.66 2.46
CA ARG A 186 7.83 -8.82 2.44
C ARG A 186 7.47 -10.23 2.00
N LYS A 187 6.46 -10.83 2.64
CA LYS A 187 5.90 -12.13 2.24
C LYS A 187 5.11 -12.00 0.93
N GLY A 188 5.15 -13.02 0.09
CA GLY A 188 4.31 -13.16 -1.08
C GLY A 188 3.06 -13.97 -0.77
N ASN A 189 3.02 -15.20 -1.28
CA ASN A 189 1.85 -16.09 -1.28
C ASN A 189 1.86 -17.13 -0.13
N TYR A 190 2.23 -16.69 1.07
CA TYR A 190 2.14 -17.48 2.30
C TYR A 190 1.82 -16.60 3.52
N GLU A 191 1.40 -17.22 4.61
CA GLU A 191 1.20 -16.60 5.92
C GLU A 191 2.29 -17.03 6.91
N TYR A 192 2.79 -16.10 7.74
CA TYR A 192 3.72 -16.45 8.82
C TYR A 192 2.98 -17.17 9.95
N VAL A 193 3.60 -18.23 10.46
CA VAL A 193 3.06 -19.03 11.56
C VAL A 193 3.95 -18.94 12.79
N GLU A 194 5.27 -19.13 12.61
CA GLU A 194 6.23 -19.15 13.72
C GLU A 194 7.64 -18.85 13.22
N HIS A 195 8.44 -18.16 14.03
CA HIS A 195 9.87 -17.91 13.79
C HIS A 195 10.70 -18.75 14.77
N ILE A 196 11.72 -19.45 14.29
CA ILE A 196 12.56 -20.36 15.08
C ILE A 196 14.00 -19.85 15.04
N ARG A 197 14.50 -19.40 16.18
CA ARG A 197 15.84 -18.81 16.29
C ARG A 197 16.95 -19.86 16.15
N LYS A 198 17.93 -19.60 15.29
CA LYS A 198 19.06 -20.51 15.01
C LYS A 198 20.11 -20.55 16.12
N ASP A 199 20.14 -19.56 17.01
CA ASP A 199 21.01 -19.56 18.18
C ASP A 199 20.46 -20.40 19.35
N GLU A 200 19.17 -20.74 19.30
CA GLU A 200 18.50 -21.56 20.33
C GLU A 200 18.15 -22.97 19.86
N PHE A 201 17.90 -23.13 18.56
CA PHE A 201 17.43 -24.39 17.98
C PHE A 201 18.32 -24.85 16.83
N THR A 202 18.34 -26.16 16.63
CA THR A 202 18.95 -26.81 15.45
C THR A 202 17.92 -26.95 14.32
N PHE A 203 18.40 -27.14 13.10
CA PHE A 203 17.53 -27.37 11.94
C PHE A 203 16.61 -28.58 12.11
N GLU A 204 17.09 -29.66 12.74
CA GLU A 204 16.27 -30.85 13.01
C GLU A 204 15.20 -30.59 14.06
N GLN A 205 15.46 -29.72 15.04
CA GLN A 205 14.43 -29.24 15.97
C GLN A 205 13.40 -28.36 15.27
N ALA A 206 13.81 -27.51 14.33
CA ALA A 206 12.90 -26.71 13.51
C ALA A 206 11.99 -27.58 12.63
N LYS A 207 12.52 -28.63 11.99
CA LYS A 207 11.72 -29.63 11.28
C LYS A 207 10.75 -30.37 12.21
N THR A 208 11.22 -30.78 13.38
CA THR A 208 10.37 -31.44 14.38
C THR A 208 9.20 -30.53 14.77
N ARG A 209 9.45 -29.23 14.93
CA ARG A 209 8.42 -28.24 15.22
C ARG A 209 7.42 -28.08 14.07
N LEU A 210 7.88 -28.07 12.82
CA LEU A 210 7.03 -28.09 11.64
C LEU A 210 6.08 -29.30 11.64
N GLU A 211 6.61 -30.50 11.89
CA GLU A 211 5.80 -31.73 11.96
C GLU A 211 4.77 -31.70 13.09
N GLN A 212 5.12 -31.14 14.25
CA GLN A 212 4.17 -30.93 15.34
C GLN A 212 3.02 -30.01 14.90
N ILE A 213 3.32 -28.88 14.25
CA ILE A 213 2.30 -27.95 13.76
C ILE A 213 1.39 -28.64 12.73
N ARG A 214 1.98 -29.39 11.78
CA ARG A 214 1.23 -30.19 10.80
C ARG A 214 0.31 -31.20 11.48
N TYR A 215 0.76 -31.85 12.55
CA TYR A 215 -0.04 -32.82 13.29
C TYR A 215 -1.19 -32.16 14.08
N PHE A 216 -0.90 -31.14 14.88
CA PHE A 216 -1.88 -30.53 15.80
C PHE A 216 -2.88 -29.59 15.11
N ARG A 217 -2.53 -29.03 13.94
CA ARG A 217 -3.38 -28.11 13.19
C ARG A 217 -3.96 -28.71 11.92
N LYS A 218 -3.92 -30.04 11.77
CA LYS A 218 -4.69 -30.74 10.74
C LYS A 218 -6.18 -30.42 10.96
N LYS A 219 -6.78 -29.74 9.99
CA LYS A 219 -8.23 -29.73 9.82
C LYS A 219 -8.66 -31.02 9.14
#